data_AF-A0A423XJD0-F1
#
_entry.id   AF-A0A423XJD0-F1
#
_cell.length_a   1.000
_cell.length_b   1.000
_cell.length_c   1.000
_cell.angle_alpha   90.00
_cell.angle_beta   90.00
_cell.angle_gamma   90.00
#
_symmetry.space_group_name_H-M   'P 1'
#
loop_
_entity.id
_entity.type
_entity.pdbx_description
1 polymer ?
#
loop_
_entity_poly.entity_id
_entity_poly.type
_entity_poly.pdbx_seq_one_letter_code
_entity_poly.pdbx_strand_id
1 'polypeptide(L)'
;MACASFAAQQDTIDLLDTEAEKLMNFVTFFNTITKEPNKFDTNLTIERGAPVICHMTECASRLKSFANRYSQIQNKYETYMEVESVLWEGLRCLKRERRNLMKYLRSQRYADLLEDAWLTGDPDMFMDMLWYRHSLLGASFSYERVISAYHMGVANVIRGKYGFARELWAIEHDSKVLMEEMNNIQMVFMSTMSILGPGR
;
A
#
# COMPACT_ATOMS: atom_id res chain seq x y z
N MET A 1 -16.06 -2.32 1.16
CA MET A 1 -15.67 -1.15 1.97
C MET A 1 -14.14 -1.04 2.04
N ALA A 2 -13.46 -0.73 0.93
CA ALA A 2 -12.01 -0.52 0.92
C ALA A 2 -11.54 0.58 -0.06
N CYS A 3 -12.44 1.17 -0.86
CA CYS A 3 -12.11 2.23 -1.82
C CYS A 3 -12.35 3.66 -1.31
N ALA A 4 -13.13 3.84 -0.24
CA ALA A 4 -13.03 5.02 0.61
C ALA A 4 -11.92 4.67 1.61
N SER A 5 -10.71 5.24 1.60
CA SER A 5 -10.44 6.67 1.47
C SER A 5 -8.94 6.94 1.16
N PHE A 6 -8.49 6.72 -0.08
CA PHE A 6 -7.14 7.18 -0.48
C PHE A 6 -7.02 8.71 -0.48
N ALA A 7 -8.09 9.43 -0.80
CA ALA A 7 -8.14 10.89 -0.61
C ALA A 7 -7.85 11.29 0.84
N ALA A 8 -8.40 10.56 1.82
CA ALA A 8 -8.12 10.82 3.24
C ALA A 8 -6.69 10.45 3.66
N GLN A 9 -5.97 9.65 2.87
CA GLN A 9 -4.58 9.31 3.15
C GLN A 9 -3.63 10.44 2.75
N GLN A 10 -3.87 11.11 1.61
CA GLN A 10 -3.10 12.30 1.25
C GLN A 10 -3.34 13.43 2.26
N ASP A 11 -4.60 13.66 2.65
CA ASP A 11 -4.93 14.63 3.71
C ASP A 11 -4.22 14.31 5.03
N THR A 12 -4.04 13.03 5.34
CA THR A 12 -3.31 12.58 6.54
C THR A 12 -1.81 12.85 6.42
N ILE A 13 -1.21 12.59 5.26
CA ILE A 13 0.21 12.93 5.01
C ILE A 13 0.43 14.42 5.19
N ASP A 14 -0.40 15.24 4.54
CA ASP A 14 -0.29 16.70 4.56
C ASP A 14 -0.51 17.24 5.99
N LEU A 15 -1.43 16.66 6.75
CA LEU A 15 -1.64 16.98 8.17
C LEU A 15 -0.39 16.68 9.00
N LEU A 16 0.20 15.49 8.85
CA LEU A 16 1.38 15.09 9.62
C LEU A 16 2.59 15.98 9.32
N ASP A 17 2.80 16.34 8.05
CA ASP A 17 3.86 17.27 7.65
C ASP A 17 3.60 18.68 8.21
N THR A 18 2.37 19.16 8.14
CA THR A 18 1.98 20.46 8.69
C THR A 18 2.21 20.53 10.21
N GLU A 19 1.83 19.50 10.96
CA GLU A 19 2.05 19.45 12.40
C GLU A 19 3.54 19.34 12.77
N ALA A 20 4.33 18.59 11.98
CA ALA A 20 5.78 18.55 12.15
C ALA A 20 6.42 19.93 11.92
N GLU A 21 5.97 20.66 10.89
CA GLU A 21 6.45 22.03 10.62
C GLU A 21 6.10 23.01 11.73
N LYS A 22 4.87 22.95 12.27
CA LYS A 22 4.46 23.77 13.42
C LYS A 22 5.37 23.55 14.63
N LEU A 23 5.72 22.30 14.94
CA LEU A 23 6.67 22.00 16.01
C LEU A 23 8.05 22.58 15.74
N MET A 24 8.58 22.43 14.54
CA MET A 24 9.90 22.96 14.20
C MET A 24 9.94 24.49 14.22
N ASN A 25 8.84 25.15 13.84
CA ASN A 25 8.68 26.60 13.96
C ASN A 25 8.71 27.03 15.44
N PHE A 26 8.05 26.28 16.32
CA PHE A 26 8.09 26.52 17.75
C PHE A 26 9.49 26.36 18.35
N VAL A 27 10.20 25.29 17.97
CA VAL A 27 11.60 25.06 18.38
C VAL A 27 12.50 26.22 17.93
N THR A 28 12.31 26.70 16.71
CA THR A 28 13.06 27.83 16.15
C THR A 28 12.76 29.12 16.90
N PHE A 29 11.50 29.38 17.23
CA PHE A 29 11.08 30.52 18.03
C PHE A 29 11.73 30.50 19.42
N PHE A 30 11.70 29.37 20.13
CA PHE A 30 12.33 29.23 21.43
C PHE A 30 13.84 29.47 21.37
N ASN A 31 14.53 28.89 20.38
CA ASN A 31 15.95 29.12 20.16
C ASN A 31 16.30 30.58 19.82
N THR A 32 15.33 31.33 19.28
CA THR A 32 15.50 32.76 18.99
C THR A 32 15.37 33.58 20.27
N ILE A 33 14.37 33.29 21.12
CA ILE A 33 14.17 33.98 22.40
C ILE A 33 15.34 33.77 23.36
N THR A 34 15.86 32.55 23.46
CA THR A 34 16.99 32.26 24.36
C THR A 34 18.30 32.95 23.95
N LYS A 35 18.39 33.43 22.70
CA LYS A 35 19.52 34.21 22.20
C LYS A 35 19.34 35.72 22.35
N GLU A 36 18.14 36.20 22.70
CA GLU A 36 17.91 37.62 22.92
C GLU A 36 18.40 38.05 24.32
N PRO A 37 19.42 38.92 24.41
CA PRO A 37 19.89 39.42 25.69
C PRO A 37 18.80 40.29 26.35
N ASN A 38 18.59 40.11 27.65
CA ASN A 38 17.75 40.94 28.55
C ASN A 38 16.23 40.70 28.59
N LYS A 39 15.67 39.65 27.99
CA LYS A 39 14.22 39.37 28.12
C LYS A 39 13.84 38.29 29.13
N PHE A 40 14.73 37.36 29.44
CA PHE A 40 14.47 36.24 30.34
C PHE A 40 15.72 35.94 31.18
N ASP A 41 15.52 35.33 32.34
CA ASP A 41 16.61 34.72 33.11
C ASP A 41 17.14 33.51 32.32
N THR A 42 18.08 33.79 31.42
CA THR A 42 18.52 32.91 30.33
C THR A 42 18.92 31.52 30.84
N ASN A 43 19.53 31.41 32.02
CA ASN A 43 19.98 30.11 32.55
C ASN A 43 18.80 29.23 32.98
N LEU A 44 17.82 29.77 33.72
CA LEU A 44 16.68 29.00 34.20
C LEU A 44 15.72 28.61 33.06
N THR A 45 15.55 29.50 32.08
CA THR A 45 14.74 29.24 30.88
C THR A 45 15.38 28.19 29.98
N ILE A 46 16.71 28.19 29.84
CA ILE A 46 17.44 27.16 29.08
C ILE A 46 17.37 25.80 29.79
N GLU A 47 17.64 25.73 31.09
CA GLU A 47 17.63 24.47 31.85
C GLU A 47 16.25 23.80 31.85
N ARG A 48 15.17 24.58 31.98
CA ARG A 48 13.80 24.04 32.00
C ARG A 48 13.22 23.81 30.61
N GLY A 49 13.61 24.61 29.62
CA GLY A 49 13.09 24.54 28.26
C GLY A 49 13.78 23.49 27.37
N ALA A 50 15.07 23.23 27.58
CA ALA A 50 15.83 22.30 26.75
C ALA A 50 15.21 20.89 26.66
N PRO A 51 14.74 20.25 27.75
CA PRO A 51 14.09 18.94 27.66
C PRO A 51 12.82 18.94 26.81
N VAL A 52 12.01 20.00 26.94
CA VAL A 52 10.77 20.16 26.16
C VAL A 52 11.08 20.34 24.68
N ILE A 53 12.09 21.14 24.36
CA ILE A 53 12.53 21.37 22.98
C ILE A 53 13.11 20.12 22.34
N CYS A 54 13.93 19.37 23.07
CA CYS A 54 14.44 18.07 22.62
C CYS A 54 13.28 17.12 22.30
N HIS A 55 12.31 17.02 23.21
CA HIS A 55 11.14 16.15 23.00
C HIS A 55 10.27 16.63 21.82
N MET A 56 9.99 17.92 21.69
CA MET A 56 9.27 18.48 20.53
C MET A 56 9.99 18.20 19.21
N THR A 57 11.32 18.27 19.19
CA THR A 57 12.13 17.94 18.00
C THR A 57 12.02 16.45 17.66
N GLU A 58 12.04 15.58 18.67
CA GLU A 58 11.83 14.14 18.50
C GLU A 58 10.42 13.83 17.95
N CYS A 59 9.37 14.46 18.50
CA CYS A 59 8.01 14.35 18.01
C CYS A 59 7.89 14.78 16.54
N ALA A 60 8.48 15.93 16.18
CA ALA A 60 8.47 16.42 14.79
C ALA A 60 9.16 15.42 13.84
N SER A 61 10.29 14.87 14.25
CA SER A 61 11.00 13.83 13.49
C SER A 61 10.15 12.57 13.32
N ARG A 62 9.42 12.16 14.36
CA ARG A 62 8.54 10.98 14.32
C ARG A 62 7.32 11.21 13.42
N LEU A 63 6.68 12.37 13.47
CA LEU A 63 5.59 12.75 12.57
C LEU A 63 6.03 12.70 11.10
N LYS A 64 7.19 13.27 10.79
CA LYS A 64 7.76 13.22 9.43
C LYS A 64 8.11 11.80 8.99
N SER A 65 8.58 10.97 9.92
CA SER A 65 8.80 9.54 9.67
C SER A 65 7.48 8.81 9.34
N PHE A 66 6.40 9.12 10.05
CA PHE A 66 5.06 8.57 9.76
C PHE A 66 4.54 9.02 8.39
N ALA A 67 4.65 10.30 8.04
CA ALA A 67 4.28 10.83 6.72
C ALA A 67 5.03 10.10 5.58
N ASN A 68 6.35 9.94 5.72
CA ASN A 68 7.17 9.17 4.77
C ASN A 68 6.72 7.72 4.65
N ARG A 69 6.43 7.05 5.77
CA ARG A 69 5.95 5.66 5.77
C ARG A 69 4.57 5.54 5.11
N TYR A 70 3.67 6.47 5.35
CA TYR A 70 2.37 6.55 4.67
C TYR A 70 2.55 6.61 3.15
N SER A 71 3.38 7.55 2.66
CA SER A 71 3.65 7.68 1.23
C SER A 71 4.25 6.40 0.62
N GLN A 72 5.19 5.75 1.32
CA GLN A 72 5.76 4.49 0.87
C GLN A 72 4.73 3.36 0.79
N ILE A 73 3.84 3.25 1.78
CA ILE A 73 2.78 2.24 1.78
C ILE A 73 1.77 2.51 0.68
N GLN A 74 1.39 3.78 0.46
CA GLN A 74 0.50 4.18 -0.61
C GLN A 74 1.06 3.78 -1.98
N ASN A 75 2.30 4.15 -2.29
CA ASN A 75 2.95 3.80 -3.56
C ASN A 75 3.02 2.28 -3.77
N LYS A 76 3.35 1.53 -2.71
CA LYS A 76 3.35 0.06 -2.77
C LYS A 76 1.95 -0.48 -3.01
N TYR A 77 0.93 0.04 -2.33
CA TYR A 77 -0.44 -0.40 -2.50
C TYR A 77 -0.95 -0.17 -3.92
N GLU A 78 -0.69 1.00 -4.50
CA GLU A 78 -1.05 1.34 -5.89
C GLU A 78 -0.42 0.33 -6.86
N THR A 79 0.88 0.06 -6.72
CA THR A 79 1.58 -0.96 -7.52
C THR A 79 0.92 -2.34 -7.36
N TYR A 80 0.51 -2.71 -6.14
CA TYR A 80 -0.18 -3.99 -5.89
C TYR A 80 -1.57 -4.05 -6.53
N MET A 81 -2.31 -2.93 -6.59
CA MET A 81 -3.60 -2.85 -7.28
C MET A 81 -3.44 -3.02 -8.80
N GLU A 82 -2.41 -2.42 -9.39
CA GLU A 82 -2.08 -2.60 -10.81
C GLU A 82 -1.74 -4.05 -11.12
N VAL A 83 -0.85 -4.67 -10.31
CA VAL A 83 -0.49 -6.08 -10.45
C VAL A 83 -1.72 -6.98 -10.31
N GLU A 84 -2.61 -6.71 -9.34
CA GLU A 84 -3.85 -7.46 -9.18
C GLU A 84 -4.72 -7.40 -10.43
N SER A 85 -4.89 -6.20 -11.00
CA SER A 85 -5.69 -5.97 -12.20
C SER A 85 -5.14 -6.77 -13.39
N VAL A 86 -3.82 -6.71 -13.61
CA VAL A 86 -3.13 -7.47 -14.67
C VAL A 86 -3.30 -8.97 -14.48
N LEU A 87 -3.19 -9.47 -13.23
CA LEU A 87 -3.39 -10.88 -12.93
C LEU A 87 -4.83 -11.33 -13.20
N TRP A 88 -5.84 -10.53 -12.81
CA TRP A 88 -7.23 -10.85 -13.08
C TRP A 88 -7.56 -10.87 -14.58
N GLU A 89 -7.02 -9.92 -15.34
CA GLU A 89 -7.22 -9.89 -16.79
C GLU A 89 -6.53 -11.08 -17.46
N GLY A 90 -5.27 -11.38 -17.09
CA GLY A 90 -4.57 -12.57 -17.59
C GLY A 90 -5.32 -13.86 -17.28
N LEU A 91 -5.83 -14.00 -16.07
CA LEU A 91 -6.65 -15.15 -15.66
C LEU A 91 -7.94 -15.26 -16.49
N ARG A 92 -8.60 -14.14 -16.78
CA ARG A 92 -9.81 -14.08 -17.60
C ARG A 92 -9.52 -14.55 -19.03
N CYS A 93 -8.44 -14.05 -19.64
CA CYS A 93 -7.98 -14.43 -20.96
C CYS A 93 -7.65 -15.93 -21.03
N LEU A 94 -6.83 -16.45 -20.11
CA LEU A 94 -6.45 -17.87 -20.07
C LEU A 94 -7.68 -18.78 -19.89
N LYS A 95 -8.62 -18.41 -19.01
CA LYS A 95 -9.89 -19.15 -18.83
C LYS A 95 -10.75 -19.09 -20.09
N ARG A 96 -10.70 -18.02 -20.88
CA ARG A 96 -11.43 -17.90 -22.15
C ARG A 96 -10.81 -18.80 -23.22
N GLU A 97 -9.49 -18.74 -23.39
CA GLU A 97 -8.76 -19.58 -24.35
C GLU A 97 -8.95 -21.07 -24.05
N ARG A 98 -8.81 -21.48 -22.79
CA ARG A 98 -9.08 -22.87 -22.37
C ARG A 98 -10.52 -23.27 -22.68
N ARG A 99 -11.51 -22.39 -22.46
CA ARG A 99 -12.92 -22.67 -22.79
C ARG A 99 -13.13 -22.82 -24.29
N ASN A 100 -12.52 -21.97 -25.11
CA ASN A 100 -12.61 -22.05 -26.58
C ASN A 100 -12.00 -23.36 -27.10
N LEU A 101 -10.83 -23.71 -26.59
CA LEU A 101 -10.16 -24.98 -26.90
C LEU A 101 -11.01 -26.20 -26.55
N MET A 102 -11.57 -26.22 -25.33
CA MET A 102 -12.46 -27.31 -24.89
C MET A 102 -13.77 -27.35 -25.67
N LYS A 103 -14.32 -26.20 -26.09
CA LYS A 103 -15.50 -26.15 -26.96
C LYS A 103 -15.22 -26.75 -28.33
N TYR A 104 -14.06 -26.43 -28.93
CA TYR A 104 -13.64 -27.01 -30.20
C TYR A 104 -13.51 -28.54 -30.10
N LEU A 105 -12.80 -29.03 -29.07
CA LEU A 105 -12.62 -30.46 -28.80
C LEU A 105 -13.93 -31.22 -28.56
N ARG A 106 -14.98 -30.53 -28.10
CA ARG A 106 -16.31 -31.10 -27.86
C ARG A 106 -17.31 -30.79 -28.96
N SER A 107 -16.88 -30.11 -30.03
CA SER A 107 -17.78 -29.68 -31.09
C SER A 107 -18.22 -30.87 -31.94
N GLN A 108 -19.50 -30.88 -32.33
CA GLN A 108 -20.04 -31.88 -33.25
C GLN A 108 -19.25 -31.91 -34.55
N ARG A 109 -18.90 -30.72 -35.08
CA ARG A 109 -18.03 -30.58 -36.26
C ARG A 109 -16.71 -31.35 -36.15
N TYR A 110 -16.09 -31.37 -34.97
CA TYR A 110 -14.85 -32.13 -34.78
C TYR A 110 -15.11 -33.64 -34.77
N ALA A 111 -16.24 -34.07 -34.19
CA ALA A 111 -16.66 -35.48 -34.22
C ALA A 111 -16.99 -35.92 -35.66
N ASP A 112 -17.73 -35.11 -36.41
CA ASP A 112 -18.10 -35.37 -37.80
C ASP A 112 -16.86 -35.50 -38.69
N LEU A 113 -15.87 -34.60 -38.54
CA LEU A 113 -14.60 -34.70 -39.29
C LEU A 113 -13.82 -35.99 -38.98
N LEU A 114 -13.87 -36.45 -37.73
CA LEU A 114 -13.18 -37.68 -37.31
C LEU A 114 -13.90 -38.93 -37.82
N GLU A 115 -15.24 -38.89 -37.84
CA GLU A 115 -16.09 -39.92 -38.43
C GLU A 115 -15.92 -39.99 -39.95
N ASP A 116 -15.91 -38.84 -40.63
CA ASP A 116 -15.67 -38.75 -42.08
C ASP A 116 -14.31 -39.36 -42.43
N ALA A 117 -13.24 -39.01 -41.70
CA ALA A 117 -11.90 -39.58 -41.92
C ALA A 117 -11.88 -41.11 -41.82
N TRP A 118 -12.60 -41.65 -40.84
CA TRP A 118 -12.76 -43.08 -40.66
C TRP A 118 -13.56 -43.73 -41.79
N LEU A 119 -14.69 -43.13 -42.18
CA LEU A 119 -15.59 -43.65 -43.22
C LEU A 119 -14.96 -43.57 -44.63
N THR A 120 -14.12 -42.57 -44.91
CA THR A 120 -13.37 -42.48 -46.16
C THR A 120 -12.22 -43.47 -46.25
N GLY A 121 -11.88 -44.18 -45.16
CA GLY A 121 -10.78 -45.13 -45.13
C GLY A 121 -9.42 -44.45 -45.30
N ASP A 122 -9.27 -43.22 -44.81
CA ASP A 122 -8.01 -42.46 -44.82
C ASP A 122 -7.34 -42.55 -43.43
N PRO A 123 -6.50 -43.57 -43.18
CA PRO A 123 -5.88 -43.79 -41.88
C PRO A 123 -4.89 -42.70 -41.51
N ASP A 124 -4.27 -42.03 -42.49
CA ASP A 124 -3.29 -40.98 -42.24
C ASP A 124 -4.01 -39.73 -41.70
N MET A 125 -5.10 -39.32 -42.34
CA MET A 125 -5.94 -38.22 -41.85
C MET A 125 -6.53 -38.51 -40.47
N PHE A 126 -7.00 -39.75 -40.25
CA PHE A 126 -7.53 -40.14 -38.94
C PHE A 126 -6.48 -40.08 -37.83
N MET A 127 -5.27 -40.59 -38.09
CA MET A 127 -4.16 -40.56 -37.14
C MET A 127 -3.70 -39.12 -36.87
N ASP A 128 -3.59 -38.28 -37.90
CA ASP A 128 -3.25 -36.85 -37.75
C ASP A 128 -4.27 -36.11 -36.86
N MET A 129 -5.56 -36.39 -37.03
CA MET A 129 -6.60 -35.82 -36.17
C MET A 129 -6.48 -36.30 -34.72
N LEU A 130 -6.16 -37.57 -34.47
CA LEU A 130 -5.92 -38.08 -33.11
C LEU A 130 -4.69 -37.44 -32.47
N TRP A 131 -3.59 -37.29 -33.21
CA TRP A 131 -2.39 -36.58 -32.74
C TRP A 131 -2.70 -35.11 -32.42
N TYR A 132 -3.43 -34.43 -33.30
CA TYR A 132 -3.87 -33.06 -33.08
C TYR A 132 -4.75 -32.95 -31.82
N ARG A 133 -5.71 -33.85 -31.62
CA ARG A 133 -6.52 -33.93 -30.39
C ARG A 133 -5.65 -34.05 -29.14
N HIS A 134 -4.67 -34.95 -29.18
CA HIS A 134 -3.79 -35.18 -28.06
C HIS A 134 -2.97 -33.93 -27.73
N SER A 135 -2.44 -33.25 -28.75
CA SER A 135 -1.73 -31.97 -28.62
C SER A 135 -2.61 -30.89 -27.99
N LEU A 136 -3.85 -30.73 -28.46
CA LEU A 136 -4.81 -29.77 -27.89
C LEU A 136 -5.18 -30.09 -26.43
N LEU A 137 -5.34 -31.37 -26.07
CA LEU A 137 -5.52 -31.75 -24.67
C LEU A 137 -4.29 -31.41 -23.82
N GLY A 138 -3.09 -31.64 -24.33
CA GLY A 138 -1.83 -31.21 -23.69
C GLY A 138 -1.75 -29.70 -23.46
N ALA A 139 -2.18 -28.90 -24.44
CA ALA A 139 -2.28 -27.46 -24.31
C ALA A 139 -3.31 -27.06 -23.22
N SER A 140 -4.46 -27.72 -23.15
CA SER A 140 -5.48 -27.49 -22.12
C SER A 140 -4.96 -27.73 -20.70
N PHE A 141 -4.19 -28.81 -20.48
CA PHE A 141 -3.52 -29.06 -19.19
C PHE A 141 -2.47 -28.00 -18.87
N SER A 142 -1.74 -27.51 -19.87
CA SER A 142 -0.77 -26.43 -19.70
C SER A 142 -1.46 -25.13 -19.26
N TYR A 143 -2.59 -24.77 -19.90
CA TYR A 143 -3.43 -23.65 -19.46
C TYR A 143 -3.90 -23.79 -18.02
N GLU A 144 -4.28 -24.99 -17.58
CA GLU A 144 -4.71 -25.22 -16.20
C GLU A 144 -3.59 -24.95 -15.18
N ARG A 145 -2.35 -25.36 -15.48
CA ARG A 145 -1.20 -25.06 -14.63
C ARG A 145 -0.95 -23.56 -14.53
N VAL A 146 -0.98 -22.84 -15.66
CA VAL A 146 -0.78 -21.39 -15.68
C VAL A 146 -1.92 -20.67 -14.94
N ILE A 147 -3.17 -21.06 -15.16
CA ILE A 147 -4.33 -20.55 -14.42
C ILE A 147 -4.14 -20.71 -12.91
N SER A 148 -3.63 -21.87 -12.46
CA SER A 148 -3.34 -22.10 -11.05
C SER A 148 -2.26 -21.16 -10.51
N ALA A 149 -1.17 -20.94 -11.26
CA ALA A 149 -0.13 -19.98 -10.89
C ALA A 149 -0.68 -18.54 -10.77
N TYR A 150 -1.57 -18.13 -11.69
CA TYR A 150 -2.25 -16.83 -11.61
C TYR A 150 -3.15 -16.73 -10.36
N HIS A 151 -3.92 -17.77 -10.02
CA HIS A 151 -4.71 -17.78 -8.78
C HIS A 151 -3.82 -17.64 -7.54
N MET A 152 -2.67 -18.30 -7.51
CA MET A 152 -1.70 -18.16 -6.42
C MET A 152 -1.12 -16.74 -6.36
N GLY A 153 -0.83 -16.13 -7.50
CA GLY A 153 -0.41 -14.73 -7.60
C GLY A 153 -1.45 -13.78 -7.01
N VAL A 154 -2.72 -13.92 -7.42
CA VAL A 154 -3.84 -13.13 -6.89
C VAL A 154 -3.98 -13.31 -5.38
N ALA A 155 -3.91 -14.55 -4.89
CA ALA A 155 -4.00 -14.83 -3.45
C ALA A 155 -2.86 -14.15 -2.66
N ASN A 156 -1.65 -14.11 -3.20
CA ASN A 156 -0.51 -13.43 -2.58
C ASN A 156 -0.68 -11.91 -2.58
N VAL A 157 -1.20 -11.33 -3.66
CA VAL A 157 -1.53 -9.90 -3.73
C VAL A 157 -2.59 -9.53 -2.69
N ILE A 158 -3.66 -10.33 -2.57
CA ILE A 158 -4.71 -10.14 -1.56
C ILE A 158 -4.11 -10.20 -0.15
N ARG A 159 -3.26 -11.19 0.16
CA ARG A 159 -2.56 -11.27 1.45
C ARG A 159 -1.70 -10.04 1.72
N GLY A 160 -0.98 -9.55 0.71
CA GLY A 160 -0.19 -8.31 0.81
C GLY A 160 -1.04 -7.10 1.20
N LYS A 161 -2.23 -6.95 0.61
CA LYS A 161 -3.18 -5.88 0.94
C LYS A 161 -3.64 -5.89 2.40
N TYR A 162 -3.89 -7.07 2.97
CA TYR A 162 -4.18 -7.17 4.40
C TYR A 162 -2.99 -6.73 5.27
N GLY A 163 -1.77 -7.03 4.82
CA GLY A 163 -0.54 -6.51 5.45
C GLY A 163 -0.49 -4.99 5.46
N PHE A 164 -0.77 -4.35 4.32
CA PHE A 164 -0.81 -2.89 4.22
C PHE A 164 -1.88 -2.26 5.11
N ALA A 165 -3.08 -2.83 5.16
CA ALA A 165 -4.15 -2.33 6.03
C ALA A 165 -3.75 -2.33 7.51
N ARG A 166 -3.04 -3.39 7.95
CA ARG A 166 -2.54 -3.49 9.32
C ARG A 166 -1.45 -2.46 9.61
N GLU A 167 -0.53 -2.26 8.67
CA GLU A 167 0.54 -1.28 8.83
C GLU A 167 -0.01 0.15 8.86
N LEU A 168 -0.95 0.48 7.98
CA LEU A 168 -1.63 1.76 7.98
C LEU A 168 -2.31 2.02 9.32
N TRP A 169 -3.11 1.07 9.82
CA TRP A 169 -3.78 1.21 11.11
C TRP A 169 -2.80 1.49 12.26
N ALA A 170 -1.64 0.81 12.28
CA ALA A 170 -0.63 1.04 13.31
C ALA A 170 -0.07 2.46 13.25
N ILE A 171 0.25 2.96 12.06
CA ILE A 171 0.75 4.34 11.88
C ILE A 171 -0.33 5.36 12.27
N GLU A 172 -1.57 5.12 11.88
CA GLU A 172 -2.74 5.98 12.15
C GLU A 172 -3.05 6.08 13.65
N HIS A 173 -2.88 4.97 14.37
CA HIS A 173 -3.02 4.90 15.80
C HIS A 173 -1.85 5.64 16.50
N ASP A 174 -0.61 5.30 16.14
CA ASP A 174 0.59 5.86 16.78
C ASP A 174 0.73 7.37 16.53
N SER A 175 0.32 7.84 15.35
CA SER A 175 0.35 9.28 15.04
C SER A 175 -0.68 10.07 15.86
N LYS A 176 -1.88 9.51 16.10
CA LYS A 176 -2.89 10.13 16.98
C LYS A 176 -2.41 10.23 18.42
N VAL A 177 -1.85 9.15 18.96
CA VAL A 177 -1.27 9.14 20.32
C VAL A 177 -0.18 10.20 20.44
N LEU A 178 0.71 10.29 19.45
CA LEU A 178 1.78 11.30 19.43
C LEU A 178 1.22 12.72 19.34
N MET A 179 0.19 12.97 18.53
CA MET A 179 -0.46 14.29 18.44
C MET A 179 -1.14 14.70 19.75
N GLU A 180 -1.77 13.77 20.47
CA GLU A 180 -2.34 14.03 21.80
C GLU A 180 -1.25 14.35 22.84
N GLU A 181 -0.16 13.59 22.85
CA GLU A 181 1.00 13.84 23.71
C GLU A 181 1.59 15.23 23.44
N MET A 182 1.75 15.60 22.17
CA MET A 182 2.24 16.91 21.75
C MET A 182 1.35 18.06 22.24
N ASN A 183 0.02 17.94 22.06
CA ASN A 183 -0.93 18.97 22.51
C ASN A 183 -0.82 19.20 24.03
N ASN A 184 -0.69 18.13 24.80
CA ASN A 184 -0.51 18.21 26.25
C ASN A 184 0.79 18.93 26.62
N ILE A 185 1.89 18.61 25.95
CA ILE A 185 3.21 19.21 26.23
C ILE A 185 3.24 20.69 25.83
N GLN A 186 2.66 21.05 24.68
CA GLN A 186 2.53 22.45 24.28
C GLN A 186 1.71 23.26 25.29
N MET A 187 0.57 22.73 25.76
CA MET A 187 -0.25 23.41 26.77
C MET A 187 0.50 23.64 28.08
N VAL A 188 1.19 22.62 28.59
CA VAL A 188 1.98 22.72 29.82
C VAL A 188 3.14 23.71 29.65
N PHE A 189 3.82 23.69 28.51
CA PHE A 189 4.91 24.61 28.25
C PHE A 189 4.43 26.06 28.15
N MET A 190 3.34 26.32 27.42
CA MET A 190 2.76 27.67 27.32
C MET A 190 2.28 28.19 28.69
N SER A 191 1.68 27.33 29.52
CA SER A 191 1.30 27.74 30.88
C SER A 191 2.53 28.06 31.73
N THR A 192 3.59 27.25 31.63
CA THR A 192 4.84 27.46 32.38
C THR A 192 5.56 28.75 31.95
N MET A 193 5.63 29.02 30.65
CA MET A 193 6.23 30.26 30.12
C MET A 193 5.40 31.51 30.46
N SER A 194 4.07 31.38 30.56
CA SER A 194 3.21 32.50 31.00
C SER A 194 3.46 32.89 32.47
N ILE A 195 3.86 31.93 33.31
CA ILE A 195 4.22 32.15 34.72
C ILE A 195 5.63 32.77 34.81
N LEU A 196 6.53 32.40 33.91
CA LEU A 196 7.88 32.96 33.77
C LEU A 196 7.91 34.31 33.03
N GLY A 197 6.81 35.08 33.09
CA GLY A 197 6.65 36.37 32.39
C GLY A 197 7.85 37.30 32.53
N PRO A 198 7.98 38.33 31.65
CA PRO A 198 9.18 39.16 31.56
C PRO A 198 9.57 39.64 32.95
N GLY A 199 10.79 39.29 33.35
CA GLY A 199 11.34 39.66 34.65
C GLY A 199 11.18 41.16 34.85
N ARG A 200 10.68 41.55 36.03
CA ARG A 200 10.85 42.91 36.53
C ARG A 200 12.32 43.20 36.76
#